data_AF-A0A962WXT8-F1
#
_entry.id   AF-A0A962WXT8-F1
#
_cell.length_a   1.000
_cell.length_b   1.000
_cell.length_c   1.000
_cell.angle_alpha   90.00
_cell.angle_beta   90.00
_cell.angle_gamma   90.00
#
_symmetry.space_group_name_H-M   'P 1'
#
loop_
_entity.id
_entity.type
_entity.pdbx_description
1 polymer ?
#
loop_
_entity_poly.entity_id
_entity_poly.type
_entity_poly.pdbx_seq_one_letter_code
_entity_poly.pdbx_strand_id
1 'polypeptide(L)'
;IPATIVLPVLAYLATLAAMKLAASGRTLAAFVGSSLSIVGVIGTAGASMFPFVMPSSSDPRSSLTVWDSVSSHLTLSVMLVATLIFMPIIVVYTSWAYKVMSGKVTAAYIRENDHSAY
;
A
#
# COMPACT_ATOMS: atom_id res chain seq x y z
N ILE A 1 5.08 7.78 -21.12
CA ILE A 1 6.35 7.01 -21.06
C ILE A 1 7.41 7.63 -20.14
N PRO A 2 7.70 8.96 -20.14
CA PRO A 2 8.67 9.51 -19.19
C PRO A 2 8.17 9.55 -17.73
N ALA A 3 6.86 9.76 -17.50
CA ALA A 3 6.30 9.83 -16.15
C ALA A 3 6.29 8.48 -15.40
N THR A 4 6.19 7.34 -16.08
CA THR A 4 6.14 6.02 -15.44
C THR A 4 7.49 5.59 -14.87
N ILE A 5 8.61 6.17 -15.33
CA ILE A 5 9.96 5.95 -14.79
C ILE A 5 10.05 6.46 -13.34
N VAL A 6 9.20 7.41 -12.94
CA VAL A 6 9.16 7.91 -11.57
C VAL A 6 8.83 6.80 -10.58
N LEU A 7 8.03 5.80 -10.96
CA LEU A 7 7.63 4.70 -10.07
C LEU A 7 8.79 3.76 -9.68
N PRO A 8 9.58 3.20 -10.62
CA PRO A 8 10.73 2.38 -10.26
C PRO A 8 11.83 3.22 -9.62
N VAL A 9 12.04 4.46 -10.06
CA VAL A 9 13.01 5.37 -9.43
C VAL A 9 12.62 5.64 -7.97
N LEU A 10 11.35 5.92 -7.70
CA LEU A 10 10.83 6.10 -6.35
C LEU A 10 11.00 4.82 -5.53
N ALA A 11 10.74 3.64 -6.11
CA ALA A 11 10.96 2.37 -5.42
C ALA A 11 12.41 2.24 -4.92
N TYR A 12 13.38 2.32 -5.84
CA TYR A 12 14.80 2.16 -5.49
C TYR A 12 15.28 3.23 -4.52
N LEU A 13 14.94 4.50 -4.75
CA LEU A 13 15.35 5.60 -3.88
C LEU A 13 14.72 5.47 -2.48
N ALA A 14 13.45 5.09 -2.38
CA ALA A 14 12.76 4.91 -1.12
C ALA A 14 13.34 3.71 -0.33
N THR A 15 13.70 2.59 -0.99
CA THR A 15 14.37 1.47 -0.32
C THR A 15 15.75 1.89 0.24
N LEU A 16 16.57 2.57 -0.57
CA LEU A 16 17.89 3.03 -0.14
C LEU A 16 17.80 4.05 1.00
N ALA A 17 16.84 4.98 0.93
CA ALA A 17 16.57 5.94 1.99
C ALA A 17 16.10 5.24 3.27
N ALA A 18 15.19 4.26 3.16
CA ALA A 18 14.69 3.50 4.31
C ALA A 18 15.82 2.76 5.04
N MET A 19 16.73 2.10 4.30
CA MET A 19 17.89 1.40 4.88
C MET A 19 18.83 2.36 5.62
N LYS A 20 19.15 3.52 5.03
CA LYS A 20 19.99 4.53 5.68
C LYS A 20 19.32 5.12 6.92
N LEU A 21 18.02 5.42 6.85
CA LEU A 21 17.26 5.98 7.96
C LEU A 21 17.13 4.98 9.11
N ALA A 22 16.93 3.70 8.79
CA ALA A 22 16.93 2.62 9.77
C ALA A 22 18.28 2.51 10.48
N ALA A 23 19.38 2.54 9.73
CA ALA A 23 20.73 2.52 10.29
C ALA A 23 21.03 3.74 11.19
N SER A 24 20.44 4.90 10.89
CA SER A 24 20.54 6.12 11.72
C SER A 24 19.62 6.16 12.95
N GLY A 25 18.86 5.09 13.23
CA GLY A 25 17.94 5.04 14.37
C GLY A 25 16.64 5.85 14.19
N ARG A 26 16.36 6.37 12.99
CA ARG A 26 15.15 7.14 12.67
C ARG A 26 14.01 6.22 12.20
N THR A 27 13.46 5.44 13.14
CA THR A 27 12.50 4.36 12.87
C THR A 27 11.25 4.80 12.11
N LEU A 28 10.63 5.94 12.48
CA LEU A 28 9.45 6.46 11.77
C LEU A 28 9.74 6.82 10.31
N ALA A 29 10.87 7.50 10.07
CA ALA A 29 11.26 7.88 8.71
C ALA A 29 11.63 6.65 7.87
N ALA A 30 12.25 5.64 8.49
CA ALA A 30 12.51 4.36 7.84
C ALA A 30 11.22 3.62 7.46
N PHE A 31 10.21 3.61 8.34
CA PHE A 31 8.90 3.01 8.09
C PHE A 31 8.13 3.69 6.95
N VAL A 32 8.15 5.02 6.90
CA VAL A 32 7.57 5.78 5.80
C VAL A 32 8.33 5.47 4.50
N GLY A 33 9.66 5.44 4.53
CA GLY A 33 10.48 5.07 3.38
C GLY A 33 10.19 3.67 2.85
N SER A 34 10.03 2.66 3.71
CA SER A 34 9.65 1.32 3.27
C SER A 34 8.24 1.27 2.69
N SER A 35 7.31 2.03 3.26
CA SER A 35 5.95 2.15 2.73
C SER A 35 5.93 2.76 1.32
N LEU A 36 6.70 3.84 1.09
CA LEU A 36 6.88 4.42 -0.25
C LEU A 36 7.54 3.44 -1.23
N SER A 37 8.51 2.66 -0.77
CA SER A 37 9.15 1.63 -1.60
C SER A 37 8.12 0.61 -2.11
N ILE A 38 7.21 0.17 -1.24
CA ILE A 38 6.13 -0.77 -1.62
C ILE A 38 5.22 -0.14 -2.68
N VAL A 39 4.83 1.14 -2.49
CA VAL A 39 4.02 1.87 -3.48
C VAL A 39 4.72 1.97 -4.82
N GLY A 40 6.02 2.27 -4.84
CA GLY A 40 6.82 2.33 -6.06
C GLY A 40 6.90 0.98 -6.78
N VAL A 41 7.11 -0.12 -6.06
CA VAL A 41 7.19 -1.47 -6.63
C VAL A 41 5.85 -1.90 -7.22
N ILE A 42 4.76 -1.81 -6.44
CA ILE A 42 3.41 -2.20 -6.89
C ILE A 42 2.96 -1.31 -8.04
N GLY A 43 3.21 0.00 -7.96
CA GLY A 43 2.92 0.94 -9.03
C GLY A 43 3.68 0.63 -10.32
N THR A 44 4.96 0.24 -10.23
CA THR A 44 5.76 -0.16 -11.39
C THR A 44 5.18 -1.40 -12.06
N ALA A 45 4.77 -2.41 -11.28
CA ALA A 45 4.13 -3.61 -11.81
C ALA A 45 2.79 -3.28 -12.49
N GLY A 46 1.95 -2.43 -11.89
CA GLY A 46 0.70 -2.00 -12.51
C GLY A 46 0.92 -1.21 -13.81
N ALA A 47 1.90 -0.30 -13.82
CA ALA A 47 2.21 0.50 -15.00
C ALA A 47 2.86 -0.31 -16.13
N SER A 48 3.61 -1.37 -15.81
CA SER A 48 4.22 -2.25 -16.82
C SER A 48 3.21 -3.24 -17.41
N MET A 49 2.22 -3.65 -16.63
CA MET A 49 1.18 -4.58 -17.09
C MET A 49 0.06 -3.88 -17.87
N PHE A 50 -0.16 -2.57 -17.67
CA PHE A 50 -1.20 -1.83 -18.38
C PHE A 50 -1.11 -2.01 -19.92
N PRO A 51 -2.19 -2.40 -20.62
CA PRO A 51 -3.59 -2.47 -20.17
C PRO A 51 -4.07 -3.84 -19.66
N PHE A 52 -3.17 -4.82 -19.51
CA PHE A 52 -3.48 -6.17 -19.06
C PHE A 52 -3.53 -6.26 -17.54
N VAL A 53 -4.57 -6.91 -17.01
CA VAL A 53 -4.66 -7.29 -15.60
C VAL A 53 -4.17 -8.72 -15.42
N MET A 54 -4.51 -9.61 -16.36
CA MET A 54 -4.05 -11.00 -16.38
C MET A 54 -3.81 -11.45 -17.83
N PRO A 55 -2.55 -11.50 -18.30
CA PRO A 55 -2.23 -11.99 -19.63
C PRO A 55 -2.35 -13.53 -19.68
N SER A 56 -3.01 -14.04 -20.71
CA SER A 56 -3.11 -15.48 -20.96
C SER A 56 -1.88 -15.97 -21.72
N SER A 57 -1.25 -17.06 -21.26
CA SER A 57 -0.09 -17.66 -21.92
C SER A 57 -0.46 -18.69 -23.01
N SER A 58 -1.72 -19.17 -23.02
CA SER A 58 -2.17 -20.27 -23.89
C SER A 58 -3.03 -19.81 -25.07
N ASP A 59 -3.92 -18.83 -24.86
CA ASP A 59 -4.66 -18.14 -25.93
C ASP A 59 -4.57 -16.62 -25.68
N PRO A 60 -3.82 -15.86 -26.49
CA PRO A 60 -3.66 -14.41 -26.34
C PRO A 60 -5.00 -13.64 -26.35
N ARG A 61 -6.06 -14.20 -26.97
CA ARG A 61 -7.39 -13.57 -27.06
C ARG A 61 -8.20 -13.67 -25.77
N SER A 62 -7.81 -14.55 -24.85
CA SER A 62 -8.45 -14.68 -23.52
C SER A 62 -7.75 -13.83 -22.45
N SER A 63 -6.89 -12.89 -22.85
CA SER A 63 -6.22 -11.98 -21.91
C SER A 63 -7.22 -11.00 -21.30
N LEU A 64 -7.23 -10.90 -19.97
CA LEU A 64 -8.10 -9.95 -19.27
C LEU A 64 -7.46 -8.57 -19.29
N THR A 65 -8.06 -7.67 -20.07
CA THR A 65 -7.69 -6.26 -20.14
C THR A 65 -8.53 -5.44 -19.18
N VAL A 66 -8.05 -4.25 -18.80
CA VAL A 66 -8.80 -3.32 -17.94
C VAL A 66 -10.13 -2.86 -18.56
N TRP A 67 -10.32 -3.07 -19.86
CA TRP A 67 -11.51 -2.67 -20.60
C TRP A 67 -12.58 -3.76 -20.63
N ASP A 68 -12.17 -5.03 -20.69
CA ASP A 68 -13.09 -6.17 -20.78
C ASP A 68 -13.43 -6.78 -19.41
N SER A 69 -12.66 -6.44 -18.37
CA SER A 69 -12.79 -7.03 -17.02
C SER A 69 -13.46 -6.12 -15.99
N VAL A 70 -14.18 -5.07 -16.43
CA VAL A 70 -14.92 -4.17 -15.55
C VAL A 70 -16.37 -4.59 -15.38
N SER A 71 -16.91 -4.36 -14.18
CA SER A 71 -18.34 -4.50 -13.89
C SER A 71 -19.19 -3.51 -14.70
N SER A 72 -20.52 -3.73 -14.71
CA SER A 72 -21.46 -2.78 -15.31
C SER A 72 -21.27 -1.37 -14.77
N HIS A 73 -21.57 -0.36 -15.61
CA HIS A 73 -21.39 1.06 -15.25
C HIS A 73 -22.13 1.44 -13.96
N LEU A 74 -23.32 0.88 -13.74
CA LEU A 74 -24.11 1.11 -12.53
C LEU A 74 -23.38 0.57 -11.29
N THR A 75 -22.92 -0.67 -11.33
CA THR A 75 -22.19 -1.29 -10.21
C THR A 75 -20.89 -0.56 -9.92
N LEU A 76 -20.13 -0.19 -10.95
CA LEU A 76 -18.88 0.55 -10.81
C LEU A 76 -19.11 1.93 -10.16
N SER A 77 -20.15 2.66 -10.58
CA SER A 77 -20.51 3.96 -10.01
C SER A 77 -20.90 3.84 -8.54
N VAL A 78 -21.71 2.84 -8.18
CA VAL A 78 -22.12 2.60 -6.79
C VAL A 78 -20.91 2.26 -5.92
N MET A 79 -20.00 1.39 -6.39
CA MET A 79 -18.78 1.05 -5.67
C MET A 79 -17.81 2.24 -5.53
N LEU A 80 -17.74 3.11 -6.52
CA LEU A 80 -16.95 4.35 -6.45
C LEU A 80 -17.48 5.28 -5.36
N VAL A 81 -18.79 5.53 -5.34
CA VAL A 81 -19.43 6.36 -4.30
C VAL A 81 -19.22 5.76 -2.91
N ALA A 82 -19.43 4.44 -2.77
CA ALA A 82 -19.17 3.74 -1.53
C ALA A 82 -17.71 3.90 -1.08
N THR A 83 -16.75 3.73 -2.00
CA THR A 83 -15.32 3.88 -1.71
C THR A 83 -14.98 5.31 -1.28
N LEU A 84 -15.54 6.32 -1.94
CA LEU A 84 -15.32 7.73 -1.59
C LEU A 84 -15.83 8.09 -0.20
N ILE A 85 -16.84 7.39 0.33
CA ILE A 85 -17.39 7.62 1.67
C ILE A 85 -16.67 6.76 2.71
N PHE A 86 -16.60 5.44 2.49
CA PHE A 86 -16.08 4.51 3.49
C PHE A 86 -14.55 4.55 3.60
N MET A 87 -13.81 4.74 2.51
CA MET A 87 -12.34 4.73 2.56
C MET A 87 -11.79 5.86 3.45
N PRO A 88 -12.25 7.13 3.34
CA PRO A 88 -11.82 8.18 4.27
C PRO A 88 -12.19 7.90 5.72
N ILE A 89 -13.40 7.39 5.98
CA ILE A 89 -13.85 7.03 7.33
C ILE A 89 -12.93 5.98 7.95
N ILE A 90 -12.61 4.92 7.19
CA ILE A 90 -11.69 3.86 7.61
C ILE A 90 -10.32 4.46 7.93
N VAL A 91 -9.76 5.29 7.05
CA VAL A 91 -8.45 5.92 7.28
C VAL A 91 -8.43 6.78 8.54
N VAL A 92 -9.49 7.57 8.77
CA VAL A 92 -9.60 8.41 9.99
C VAL A 92 -9.67 7.53 11.25
N TYR A 93 -10.52 6.50 11.24
CA TYR A 93 -10.67 5.61 12.38
C TYR A 93 -9.38 4.83 12.67
N THR A 94 -8.74 4.26 11.65
CA THR A 94 -7.47 3.55 11.79
C THR A 94 -6.38 4.50 12.30
N SER A 95 -6.29 5.73 11.77
CA SER A 95 -5.32 6.72 12.26
C SER A 95 -5.54 7.09 13.73
N TRP A 96 -6.81 7.24 14.15
CA TRP A 96 -7.15 7.45 15.56
C TRP A 96 -6.77 6.25 16.42
N ALA A 97 -7.06 5.02 15.99
CA ALA A 97 -6.68 3.81 16.72
C ALA A 97 -5.16 3.69 16.90
N TYR A 98 -4.36 3.94 15.85
CA TYR A 98 -2.90 4.00 15.94
C TYR A 98 -2.41 5.09 16.90
N LYS A 99 -3.10 6.23 16.97
CA LYS A 99 -2.79 7.30 17.93
C LYS A 99 -3.12 6.87 19.36
N VAL A 100 -4.24 6.18 19.59
CA VAL A 100 -4.63 5.69 20.92
C VAL A 100 -3.65 4.64 21.43
N MET A 101 -3.22 3.72 20.56
CA MET A 101 -2.21 2.71 20.88
C MET A 101 -0.77 3.23 20.84
N SER A 102 -0.57 4.55 20.65
CA SER A 102 0.78 5.11 20.55
C SER A 102 1.47 5.06 21.91
N GLY A 103 2.59 4.34 21.97
CA GLY A 103 3.35 4.14 23.20
C GLY A 103 4.48 3.16 22.97
N LYS A 104 5.53 3.24 23.79
CA LYS A 104 6.63 2.26 23.72
C LYS A 104 6.24 1.04 24.54
N VAL A 105 6.03 -0.09 23.87
CA VAL A 105 5.89 -1.38 24.56
C VAL A 105 7.25 -1.77 25.12
N THR A 106 7.42 -1.66 26.44
CA THR A 106 8.66 -2.00 27.16
C THR A 106 8.50 -3.35 27.86
N ALA A 107 9.58 -4.09 28.05
CA ALA A 107 9.54 -5.38 28.76
C ALA A 107 8.88 -5.29 30.15
N ALA A 108 9.05 -4.17 30.86
CA ALA A 108 8.37 -3.91 32.14
C ALA A 108 6.84 -3.82 31.99
N TYR A 109 6.35 -3.19 30.93
CA TYR A 109 4.92 -3.05 30.64
C TYR A 109 4.27 -4.41 30.34
N ILE A 110 4.99 -5.28 29.62
CA ILE A 110 4.54 -6.65 29.33
C ILE A 110 4.48 -7.47 30.62
N ARG A 111 5.50 -7.37 31.49
CA ARG A 111 5.56 -8.09 32.76
C ARG A 111 4.44 -7.70 33.74
N GLU A 112 4.00 -6.45 33.68
CA GLU A 112 2.93 -5.92 34.53
C GLU A 112 1.53 -6.26 34.00
N ASN A 113 1.41 -6.58 32.70
CA ASN A 113 0.13 -6.85 32.00
C ASN A 113 0.09 -8.25 31.35
N ASP A 114 0.79 -9.23 31.94
CA ASP A 114 1.03 -10.56 31.35
C ASP A 114 -0.28 -11.34 31.04
N HIS A 115 -1.39 -11.03 31.72
CA HIS A 115 -2.68 -11.67 31.53
C HIS A 115 -3.65 -10.94 30.58
N SER A 116 -3.33 -9.72 30.12
CA SER A 116 -4.18 -8.91 29.24
C SER A 116 -3.50 -8.47 27.93
N ALA A 117 -2.25 -8.86 27.73
CA ALA A 117 -1.43 -8.44 26.59
C ALA A 117 -1.62 -9.28 25.32
N TYR A 118 -2.46 -10.32 25.35
CA TYR A 118 -2.74 -11.23 24.22
C TYR A 118 -4.25 -11.39 24.03
#